data_AF-A0A847N4T7-F1
#
_entry.id   AF-A0A847N4T7-F1
#
_cell.length_a   1.000
_cell.length_b   1.000
_cell.length_c   1.000
_cell.angle_alpha   90.00
_cell.angle_beta   90.00
_cell.angle_gamma   90.00
#
_symmetry.space_group_name_H-M   'P 1'
#
loop_
_entity.id
_entity.type
_entity.pdbx_description
1 polymer ?
#
loop_
_entity_poly.entity_id
_entity_poly.type
_entity_poly.pdbx_seq_one_letter_code
_entity_poly.pdbx_strand_id
1 'polypeptide(L)'
;MNQIIVVEGYHDQIKINQIYPQAQVMITNGSDLPKETMMQLKKLSETHQMVLFLDPDHAGERLRRILSQELKNVTHAFLEVNQAISKNRKKIGIEHAKKEDIIKALNQMIQPRENQSDVTISFLYDHKLLGHPQSQVRRDQVSQHFNLGKTNGKTFYKRLLWANITQKEVKEVLENA
;
A
#
# COMPACT_ATOMS: atom_id res chain seq x y z
N MET A 1 -1.56 14.68 16.22
CA MET A 1 -2.10 13.55 15.44
C MET A 1 -1.53 12.28 16.03
N ASN A 2 -2.37 11.28 16.32
CA ASN A 2 -1.96 10.04 16.99
C ASN A 2 -1.79 8.91 15.96
N GLN A 3 -0.78 9.04 15.09
CA GLN A 3 -0.49 8.12 14.00
C GLN A 3 0.81 7.36 14.29
N ILE A 4 0.82 6.07 13.98
CA ILE A 4 2.01 5.23 14.05
C ILE A 4 2.28 4.66 12.67
N ILE A 5 3.47 4.93 12.12
CA ILE A 5 3.91 4.39 10.84
C ILE A 5 4.56 3.03 11.09
N VAL A 6 4.03 1.99 10.47
CA VAL A 6 4.55 0.63 10.57
C VAL A 6 5.40 0.33 9.33
N VAL A 7 6.67 -0.01 9.54
CA VAL A 7 7.68 -0.29 8.50
C VAL A 7 8.34 -1.65 8.74
N GLU A 8 9.03 -2.20 7.73
CA GLU A 8 9.64 -3.55 7.82
C GLU A 8 10.98 -3.54 8.54
N GLY A 9 11.82 -2.55 8.26
CA GLY A 9 13.21 -2.52 8.70
C GLY A 9 13.64 -1.23 9.40
N TYR A 10 14.82 -1.31 10.01
CA TYR A 10 15.45 -0.20 10.71
C TYR A 10 15.86 0.95 9.77
N HIS A 11 16.32 0.63 8.56
CA HIS A 11 16.68 1.64 7.57
C HIS A 11 15.47 2.45 7.09
N ASP A 12 14.30 1.82 7.00
CA ASP A 12 13.05 2.52 6.67
C ASP A 12 12.69 3.50 7.79
N GLN A 13 12.79 3.08 9.06
CA GLN A 13 12.57 3.97 10.21
C GLN A 13 13.51 5.18 10.16
N ILE A 14 14.81 5.00 9.90
CA ILE A 14 15.75 6.11 9.77
C ILE A 14 15.29 7.05 8.66
N LYS A 15 14.91 6.51 7.49
CA LYS A 15 14.46 7.29 6.34
C LYS A 15 13.22 8.13 6.66
N ILE A 16 12.24 7.54 7.35
CA ILE A 16 11.03 8.24 7.79
C ILE A 16 11.38 9.33 8.79
N ASN A 17 12.20 9.04 9.81
CA ASN A 17 12.56 10.00 10.85
C ASN A 17 13.39 11.17 10.30
N GLN A 18 14.18 10.98 9.25
CA GLN A 18 14.88 12.07 8.55
C GLN A 18 13.91 13.05 7.88
N ILE A 19 12.74 12.59 7.46
CA ILE A 19 11.71 13.41 6.80
C ILE A 19 10.77 14.00 7.85
N TYR A 20 10.41 13.20 8.86
CA TYR A 20 9.48 13.52 9.93
C TYR A 20 10.11 13.20 11.30
N PRO A 21 10.91 14.09 11.89
CA PRO A 21 11.65 13.82 13.13
C PRO A 21 10.78 13.48 14.36
N GLN A 22 9.50 13.86 14.33
CA GLN A 22 8.52 13.60 15.39
C GLN A 22 7.59 12.42 15.09
N ALA A 23 7.82 11.70 13.98
CA ALA A 23 6.99 10.56 13.62
C ALA A 23 7.20 9.40 14.60
N GLN A 24 6.10 8.80 15.04
CA GLN A 24 6.15 7.52 15.73
C GLN A 24 6.22 6.41 14.68
N VAL A 25 7.29 5.61 14.74
CA VAL A 25 7.53 4.52 13.79
C VAL A 25 7.70 3.21 14.56
N MET A 26 7.03 2.16 14.11
CA MET A 26 7.19 0.79 14.60
C MET A 26 7.76 -0.12 13.51
N ILE A 27 8.74 -0.94 13.87
CA ILE A 27 9.37 -1.91 12.98
C ILE A 27 8.78 -3.30 13.21
N THR A 28 8.55 -4.08 12.15
CA THR A 28 8.03 -5.46 12.24
C THR A 28 9.11 -6.55 12.26
N ASN A 29 10.39 -6.19 12.08
CA ASN A 29 11.57 -7.06 11.98
C ASN A 29 11.58 -7.95 10.73
N GLY A 30 11.21 -7.39 9.58
CA GLY A 30 11.13 -8.08 8.29
C GLY A 30 9.85 -8.90 8.12
N SER A 31 9.97 -10.07 7.47
CA SER A 31 8.84 -10.94 7.09
C SER A 31 8.33 -11.85 8.22
N ASP A 32 9.16 -12.07 9.23
CA ASP A 32 8.83 -12.80 10.44
C ASP A 32 8.31 -11.81 11.48
N LEU A 33 6.99 -11.81 11.68
CA LEU A 33 6.32 -10.94 12.65
C LEU A 33 6.21 -11.66 14.00
N PRO A 34 7.00 -11.29 15.03
CA PRO A 34 6.92 -11.94 16.33
C PRO A 34 5.55 -11.72 16.97
N LYS A 35 5.09 -12.69 17.75
CA LYS A 35 3.79 -12.60 18.45
C LYS A 35 3.70 -11.38 19.36
N GLU A 36 4.80 -11.02 20.01
CA GLU A 36 4.89 -9.85 20.88
C GLU A 36 4.69 -8.55 20.10
N THR A 37 5.38 -8.40 18.96
CA THR A 37 5.21 -7.24 18.07
C THR A 37 3.77 -7.12 17.56
N MET A 38 3.16 -8.23 17.15
CA MET A 38 1.74 -8.24 16.76
C MET A 38 0.83 -7.80 17.92
N MET A 39 1.07 -8.30 19.13
CA MET A 39 0.27 -7.94 20.31
C MET A 39 0.38 -6.45 20.63
N GLN A 40 1.58 -5.89 20.53
CA GLN A 40 1.82 -4.46 20.71
C GLN A 40 1.11 -3.63 19.63
N LEU A 41 1.24 -4.00 18.35
CA LEU A 41 0.55 -3.35 17.24
C LEU A 41 -0.97 -3.37 17.44
N LYS A 42 -1.55 -4.51 17.84
CA LYS A 42 -2.97 -4.64 18.14
C LYS A 42 -3.41 -3.64 19.21
N LYS A 43 -2.70 -3.60 20.35
CA LYS A 43 -3.01 -2.69 21.44
C LYS A 43 -2.96 -1.22 21.01
N LEU A 44 -1.97 -0.85 20.22
CA LEU A 44 -1.84 0.52 19.72
C LEU A 44 -2.94 0.87 18.72
N SER A 45 -3.33 -0.08 17.87
CA SER A 45 -4.38 0.11 16.85
C SER A 45 -5.77 0.44 17.43
N GLU A 46 -6.00 0.14 18.72
CA GLU A 46 -7.24 0.53 19.42
C GLU A 46 -7.36 2.05 19.64
N THR A 47 -6.24 2.77 19.71
CA THR A 47 -6.20 4.20 20.07
C THR A 47 -5.43 5.07 19.08
N HIS A 48 -4.71 4.46 18.15
CA HIS A 48 -3.87 5.13 17.16
C HIS A 48 -4.30 4.71 15.75
N GLN A 49 -4.13 5.62 14.80
CA GLN A 49 -4.25 5.27 13.39
C GLN A 49 -2.95 4.58 12.95
N MET A 50 -3.08 3.38 12.41
CA MET A 50 -1.94 2.55 11.99
C MET A 50 -1.67 2.75 10.51
N VAL A 51 -0.58 3.44 10.18
CA VAL A 51 -0.18 3.69 8.79
C VAL A 51 0.77 2.59 8.33
N LEU A 52 0.27 1.65 7.55
CA LEU A 52 1.08 0.57 6.97
C LEU A 52 1.85 1.09 5.76
N PHE A 53 3.15 1.31 5.95
CA PHE A 53 4.08 1.71 4.91
C PHE A 53 5.18 0.66 4.78
N LEU A 54 4.94 -0.31 3.90
CA LEU A 54 5.73 -1.53 3.74
C LEU A 54 6.27 -1.60 2.29
N ASP A 55 7.28 -2.44 2.08
CA ASP A 55 8.00 -2.51 0.82
C ASP A 55 7.08 -3.00 -0.32
N PRO A 56 7.25 -2.48 -1.55
CA PRO A 56 6.43 -2.88 -2.69
C PRO A 56 6.90 -4.21 -3.32
N ASP A 57 7.11 -5.21 -2.46
CA ASP A 57 7.52 -6.56 -2.84
C ASP A 57 6.54 -7.63 -2.31
N HIS A 58 6.89 -8.91 -2.45
CA HIS A 58 6.03 -10.00 -2.01
C HIS A 58 5.99 -10.15 -0.48
N ALA A 59 7.11 -9.87 0.22
CA ALA A 59 7.20 -10.00 1.66
C ALA A 59 6.39 -8.89 2.35
N GLY A 60 6.55 -7.65 1.90
CA GLY A 60 5.78 -6.51 2.36
C GLY A 60 4.29 -6.66 2.11
N GLU A 61 3.89 -7.20 0.95
CA GLU A 61 2.47 -7.47 0.70
C GLU A 61 1.89 -8.57 1.60
N ARG A 62 2.67 -9.62 1.87
CA ARG A 62 2.26 -10.67 2.81
C ARG A 62 2.04 -10.08 4.21
N LEU A 63 2.98 -9.28 4.68
CA LEU A 63 2.90 -8.62 5.98
C LEU A 63 1.72 -7.63 6.02
N ARG A 64 1.54 -6.82 4.97
CA ARG A 64 0.40 -5.91 4.80
C ARG A 64 -0.91 -6.65 4.98
N ARG A 65 -1.08 -7.80 4.31
CA ARG A 65 -2.30 -8.60 4.42
C ARG A 65 -2.56 -9.06 5.85
N ILE A 66 -1.53 -9.59 6.52
CA ILE A 66 -1.63 -10.07 7.91
C ILE A 66 -2.03 -8.91 8.84
N LEU A 67 -1.30 -7.79 8.79
CA LEU A 67 -1.58 -6.64 9.65
C LEU A 67 -2.96 -6.03 9.38
N SER A 68 -3.39 -5.95 8.12
CA SER A 68 -4.72 -5.40 7.77
C SER A 68 -5.88 -6.26 8.28
N GLN A 69 -5.65 -7.55 8.54
CA GLN A 69 -6.66 -8.45 9.10
C GLN A 69 -6.71 -8.37 10.62
N GLU A 70 -5.58 -8.05 11.25
CA GLU A 70 -5.37 -8.20 12.68
C GLU A 70 -5.46 -6.87 13.44
N LEU A 71 -5.27 -5.74 12.75
CA LEU A 71 -5.25 -4.40 13.33
C LEU A 71 -6.52 -3.61 12.99
N LYS A 72 -6.89 -2.69 13.89
CA LYS A 72 -7.95 -1.69 13.67
C LYS A 72 -7.36 -0.37 13.14
N ASN A 73 -8.23 0.53 12.67
CA ASN A 73 -7.84 1.89 12.27
C ASN A 73 -6.66 1.94 11.27
N VAL A 74 -6.63 0.98 10.36
CA VAL A 74 -5.54 0.83 9.40
C VAL A 74 -5.69 1.82 8.25
N THR A 75 -4.58 2.38 7.83
CA THR A 75 -4.44 3.21 6.64
C THR A 75 -3.20 2.78 5.88
N HIS A 76 -3.22 2.87 4.57
CA HIS A 76 -2.21 2.30 3.70
C HIS A 76 -1.49 3.38 2.92
N ALA A 77 -0.16 3.38 2.97
CA ALA A 77 0.68 4.11 2.04
C ALA A 77 1.40 3.11 1.11
N PHE A 78 1.58 3.51 -0.14
CA PHE A 78 2.16 2.69 -1.19
C PHE A 78 3.27 3.45 -1.93
N LEU A 79 4.33 2.73 -2.27
CA LEU A 79 5.30 3.14 -3.27
C LEU A 79 5.14 2.24 -4.50
N GLU A 80 5.45 2.79 -5.66
CA GLU A 80 5.67 1.99 -6.86
C GLU A 80 7.05 1.31 -6.81
N VAL A 81 7.17 0.16 -7.47
CA VAL A 81 8.43 -0.62 -7.46
C VAL A 81 9.61 0.22 -7.98
N ASN A 82 9.38 1.03 -9.00
CA ASN A 82 10.40 1.90 -9.58
C ASN A 82 10.84 3.05 -8.65
N GLN A 83 10.02 3.43 -7.66
CA GLN A 83 10.37 4.43 -6.65
C GLN A 83 11.21 3.83 -5.53
N ALA A 84 11.02 2.54 -5.22
CA ALA A 84 11.68 1.84 -4.11
C ALA A 84 12.84 0.93 -4.55
N ILE A 85 13.25 0.96 -5.82
CA ILE A 85 14.30 0.08 -6.33
C ILE A 85 15.71 0.66 -6.08
N SER A 86 16.64 -0.18 -5.62
CA SER A 86 18.03 0.21 -5.41
C SER A 86 18.71 0.64 -6.72
N LYS A 87 19.78 1.45 -6.61
CA LYS A 87 20.56 1.91 -7.77
C LYS A 87 21.07 0.75 -8.66
N ASN A 88 21.42 -0.38 -8.05
CA ASN A 88 21.87 -1.58 -8.77
C ASN A 88 20.73 -2.54 -9.17
N ARG A 89 19.47 -2.16 -8.95
CA ARG A 89 18.26 -2.93 -9.29
C ARG A 89 18.12 -4.31 -8.67
N LYS A 90 18.85 -4.59 -7.58
CA LYS A 90 18.84 -5.89 -6.89
C LYS A 90 17.97 -5.91 -5.65
N LYS A 91 17.62 -4.75 -5.08
CA LYS A 91 16.85 -4.63 -3.85
C LYS A 91 15.68 -3.68 -4.07
N ILE A 92 14.58 -3.95 -3.38
CA ILE A 92 13.37 -3.12 -3.36
C ILE A 92 13.12 -2.82 -1.88
N GLY A 93 12.95 -1.54 -1.53
CA GLY A 93 12.59 -1.14 -0.18
C GLY A 93 12.46 0.37 0.01
N ILE A 94 11.74 0.79 1.05
CA ILE A 94 11.48 2.21 1.36
C ILE A 94 12.80 2.98 1.57
N GLU A 95 13.83 2.35 2.14
CA GLU A 95 15.18 2.91 2.28
C GLU A 95 15.75 3.49 0.97
N HIS A 96 15.38 2.91 -0.18
CA HIS A 96 15.84 3.32 -1.51
C HIS A 96 14.99 4.42 -2.14
N ALA A 97 13.83 4.73 -1.58
CA ALA A 97 12.94 5.76 -2.10
C ALA A 97 13.49 7.18 -1.93
N LYS A 98 13.09 8.07 -2.84
CA LYS A 98 13.38 9.49 -2.68
C LYS A 98 12.47 10.10 -1.63
N LYS A 99 12.93 11.21 -1.04
CA LYS A 99 12.16 11.95 -0.02
C LYS A 99 10.80 12.38 -0.56
N GLU A 100 10.74 12.85 -1.80
CA GLU A 100 9.53 13.36 -2.43
C GLU A 100 8.50 12.24 -2.64
N ASP A 101 8.96 11.03 -3.02
CA ASP A 101 8.10 9.86 -3.21
C ASP A 101 7.49 9.40 -1.88
N ILE A 102 8.27 9.42 -0.79
CA ILE A 102 7.78 9.09 0.56
C ILE A 102 6.73 10.11 1.03
N ILE A 103 7.00 11.40 0.83
CA ILE A 103 6.04 12.47 1.19
C ILE A 103 4.74 12.28 0.40
N LYS A 104 4.84 12.05 -0.92
CA LYS A 104 3.68 11.80 -1.77
C LYS A 104 2.87 10.58 -1.30
N ALA A 105 3.54 9.46 -1.04
CA ALA A 105 2.90 8.23 -0.57
C ALA A 105 2.14 8.41 0.75
N LEU A 106 2.71 9.14 1.70
CA LEU A 106 2.07 9.43 2.99
C LEU A 106 0.96 10.47 2.89
N ASN A 107 1.01 11.39 1.92
CA ASN A 107 -0.09 12.32 1.67
C ASN A 107 -1.27 11.68 0.92
N GLN A 108 -1.03 10.60 0.17
CA GLN A 108 -2.02 9.87 -0.64
C GLN A 108 -2.44 8.55 0.00
N MET A 109 -2.43 8.53 1.33
CA MET A 109 -2.83 7.39 2.15
C MET A 109 -4.27 6.95 1.88
N ILE A 110 -4.47 5.64 1.75
CA ILE A 110 -5.78 5.01 1.54
C ILE A 110 -6.25 4.43 2.87
N GLN A 111 -7.34 4.98 3.40
CA GLN A 111 -8.06 4.39 4.52
C GLN A 111 -9.19 3.52 3.95
N PRO A 112 -9.19 2.19 4.18
CA PRO A 112 -10.26 1.32 3.71
C PRO A 112 -11.61 1.81 4.24
N ARG A 113 -12.54 2.10 3.32
CA ARG A 113 -13.92 2.44 3.65
C ARG A 113 -14.83 1.29 3.26
N GLU A 114 -15.86 1.04 4.06
CA GLU A 114 -16.88 0.05 3.72
C GLU A 114 -17.85 0.64 2.68
N ASN A 115 -18.13 -0.14 1.62
CA ASN A 115 -19.32 -0.05 0.77
C ASN A 115 -19.60 1.27 0.03
N GLN A 116 -18.60 1.87 -0.64
CA GLN A 116 -18.85 3.09 -1.45
C GLN A 116 -18.56 2.93 -2.95
N SER A 117 -17.72 1.96 -3.36
CA SER A 117 -17.38 1.77 -4.77
C SER A 117 -18.41 0.89 -5.48
N ASP A 118 -18.75 1.24 -6.73
CA ASP A 118 -19.64 0.49 -7.62
C ASP A 118 -18.90 -0.56 -8.46
N VAL A 119 -17.58 -0.72 -8.30
CA VAL A 119 -16.79 -1.66 -9.09
C VAL A 119 -17.20 -3.11 -8.79
N THR A 120 -17.44 -3.88 -9.85
CA THR A 120 -17.78 -5.30 -9.77
C THR A 120 -16.71 -6.18 -10.44
N ILE A 121 -16.68 -7.47 -10.12
CA ILE A 121 -15.80 -8.42 -10.81
C ILE A 121 -16.16 -8.52 -12.30
N SER A 122 -17.45 -8.48 -12.66
CA SER A 122 -17.88 -8.48 -14.07
C SER A 122 -17.28 -7.29 -14.82
N PHE A 123 -17.39 -6.09 -14.26
CA PHE A 123 -16.79 -4.90 -14.83
C PHE A 123 -15.30 -5.07 -15.13
N LEU A 124 -14.55 -5.72 -14.22
CA LEU A 124 -13.12 -5.97 -14.44
C LEU A 124 -12.85 -6.95 -15.60
N TYR A 125 -13.69 -7.97 -15.81
CA TYR A 125 -13.60 -8.83 -16.98
C TYR A 125 -13.98 -8.09 -18.26
N ASP A 126 -15.09 -7.36 -18.24
CA ASP A 126 -15.61 -6.61 -19.39
C ASP A 126 -14.59 -5.57 -19.89
N HIS A 127 -13.82 -4.98 -18.97
CA HIS A 127 -12.76 -4.01 -19.27
C HIS A 127 -11.37 -4.64 -19.32
N LYS A 128 -11.26 -5.97 -19.48
CA LYS A 128 -10.00 -6.70 -19.67
C LYS A 128 -8.96 -6.47 -18.56
N LEU A 129 -9.39 -6.05 -17.37
CA LEU A 129 -8.56 -5.92 -16.16
C LEU A 129 -8.34 -7.28 -15.47
N LEU A 130 -9.15 -8.28 -15.84
CA LEU A 130 -9.00 -9.70 -15.50
C LEU A 130 -9.15 -10.59 -16.75
N GLY A 131 -8.56 -11.79 -16.72
CA GLY A 131 -8.79 -12.84 -17.72
C GLY A 131 -8.26 -12.57 -19.14
N HIS A 132 -7.46 -11.51 -19.35
CA HIS A 132 -6.96 -11.12 -20.66
C HIS A 132 -5.43 -10.99 -20.66
N PRO A 133 -4.71 -11.24 -21.77
CA PRO A 133 -3.24 -11.11 -21.83
C PRO A 133 -2.72 -9.73 -21.41
N GLN A 134 -3.49 -8.67 -21.69
CA GLN A 134 -3.15 -7.28 -21.32
C GLN A 134 -3.61 -6.88 -19.91
N SER A 135 -4.25 -7.77 -19.14
CA SER A 135 -4.84 -7.41 -17.86
C SER A 135 -3.83 -6.87 -16.86
N GLN A 136 -2.60 -7.38 -16.86
CA GLN A 136 -1.57 -6.86 -15.96
C GLN A 136 -1.23 -5.41 -16.29
N VAL A 137 -0.91 -5.11 -17.55
CA VAL A 137 -0.54 -3.75 -17.98
C VAL A 137 -1.66 -2.73 -17.69
N ARG A 138 -2.92 -3.10 -17.97
CA ARG A 138 -4.07 -2.23 -17.67
C ARG A 138 -4.25 -1.99 -16.17
N ARG A 139 -4.05 -3.02 -15.33
CA ARG A 139 -4.10 -2.84 -13.86
C ARG A 139 -2.94 -2.02 -13.35
N ASP A 140 -1.73 -2.20 -13.89
CA ASP A 140 -0.55 -1.43 -13.48
C ASP A 140 -0.77 0.06 -13.77
N GLN A 141 -1.34 0.39 -14.95
CA GLN A 141 -1.72 1.76 -15.30
C GLN A 141 -2.71 2.38 -14.29
N VAL A 142 -3.82 1.70 -14.02
CA VAL A 142 -4.83 2.20 -13.07
C VAL A 142 -4.26 2.28 -11.65
N SER A 143 -3.48 1.28 -11.24
CA SER A 143 -2.85 1.25 -9.92
C SER A 143 -1.87 2.41 -9.73
N GLN A 144 -1.07 2.72 -10.75
CA GLN A 144 -0.13 3.83 -10.70
C GLN A 144 -0.86 5.18 -10.63
N HIS A 145 -1.96 5.35 -11.37
CA HIS A 145 -2.74 6.59 -11.35
C HIS A 145 -3.31 6.88 -9.96
N PHE A 146 -3.89 5.86 -9.30
CA PHE A 146 -4.54 6.00 -8.00
C PHE A 146 -3.64 5.64 -6.80
N ASN A 147 -2.34 5.38 -7.02
CA ASN A 147 -1.38 4.93 -6.01
C ASN A 147 -1.85 3.70 -5.22
N LEU A 148 -2.39 2.72 -5.93
CA LEU A 148 -2.81 1.45 -5.34
C LEU A 148 -1.62 0.51 -5.13
N GLY A 149 -0.42 0.86 -5.56
CA GLY A 149 0.77 0.00 -5.54
C GLY A 149 0.63 -1.23 -6.44
N LYS A 150 1.62 -2.14 -6.37
CA LYS A 150 1.61 -3.37 -7.17
C LYS A 150 0.46 -4.29 -6.77
N THR A 151 -0.33 -4.75 -7.75
CA THR A 151 -1.51 -5.58 -7.51
C THR A 151 -1.62 -6.77 -8.46
N ASN A 152 -2.12 -7.89 -7.94
CA ASN A 152 -2.73 -8.94 -8.77
C ASN A 152 -4.24 -8.66 -8.93
N GLY A 153 -4.96 -9.50 -9.68
CA GLY A 153 -6.40 -9.30 -9.91
C GLY A 153 -7.25 -9.18 -8.64
N LYS A 154 -7.00 -10.04 -7.63
CA LYS A 154 -7.76 -10.04 -6.37
C LYS A 154 -7.42 -8.81 -5.52
N THR A 155 -6.13 -8.49 -5.39
CA THR A 155 -5.67 -7.32 -4.63
C THR A 155 -6.12 -6.02 -5.29
N PHE A 156 -6.10 -5.95 -6.63
CA PHE A 156 -6.54 -4.80 -7.40
C PHE A 156 -8.00 -4.47 -7.12
N TYR A 157 -8.88 -5.47 -7.26
CA TYR A 157 -10.29 -5.31 -6.93
C TYR A 157 -10.47 -4.80 -5.50
N LYS A 158 -9.82 -5.44 -4.52
CA LYS A 158 -9.88 -5.03 -3.12
C LYS A 158 -9.43 -3.58 -2.91
N ARG A 159 -8.36 -3.14 -3.56
CA ARG A 159 -7.80 -1.79 -3.41
C ARG A 159 -8.64 -0.71 -4.10
N LEU A 160 -9.30 -1.02 -5.21
CA LEU A 160 -10.30 -0.13 -5.81
C LEU A 160 -11.42 0.16 -4.79
N LEU A 161 -11.91 -0.89 -4.11
CA LEU A 161 -12.94 -0.73 -3.08
C LEU A 161 -12.41 0.09 -1.89
N TRP A 162 -11.20 -0.22 -1.40
CA TRP A 162 -10.58 0.52 -0.30
C TRP A 162 -10.43 2.02 -0.58
N ALA A 163 -10.02 2.36 -1.80
CA ALA A 163 -9.84 3.73 -2.24
C ALA A 163 -11.14 4.41 -2.68
N ASN A 164 -12.27 3.70 -2.62
CA ASN A 164 -13.56 4.17 -3.12
C ASN A 164 -13.52 4.65 -4.58
N ILE A 165 -12.80 3.92 -5.43
CA ILE A 165 -12.69 4.26 -6.85
C ILE A 165 -13.88 3.66 -7.59
N THR A 166 -14.52 4.46 -8.43
CA THR A 166 -15.71 4.08 -9.20
C THR A 166 -15.35 3.45 -10.55
N GLN A 167 -16.30 2.73 -11.15
CA GLN A 167 -16.17 2.24 -12.52
C GLN A 167 -15.89 3.36 -13.51
N LYS A 168 -16.50 4.54 -13.31
CA LYS A 168 -16.31 5.72 -14.15
C LYS A 168 -14.85 6.18 -14.13
N GLU A 169 -14.29 6.37 -12.94
CA GLU A 169 -12.88 6.77 -12.77
C GLU A 169 -11.91 5.76 -13.38
N VAL A 170 -12.19 4.46 -13.24
CA VAL A 170 -11.37 3.42 -13.89
C VAL A 170 -11.43 3.54 -15.42
N LYS A 171 -12.61 3.77 -16.00
CA LYS A 171 -12.75 3.94 -17.46
C LYS A 171 -11.98 5.16 -17.96
N GLU A 172 -12.11 6.29 -17.28
CA GLU A 172 -11.41 7.53 -17.64
C GLU A 172 -9.89 7.32 -17.69
N VAL A 173 -9.32 6.56 -16.76
CA VAL A 173 -7.88 6.22 -16.81
C VAL A 173 -7.56 5.32 -18.01
N LEU A 174 -8.40 4.33 -18.30
CA LEU A 174 -8.18 3.39 -19.40
C LEU A 174 -8.35 4.01 -20.80
N GLU A 175 -9.13 5.09 -20.92
CA GLU A 175 -9.40 5.79 -22.18
C GLU A 175 -8.34 6.87 -22.49
N ASN A 176 -7.74 7.46 -21.46
CA ASN A 176 -6.69 8.48 -21.60
C ASN A 176 -5.27 7.88 -21.73
N ALA A 177 -5.16 6.64 -22.21
CA ALA A 177 -3.98 5.78 -22.20
C ALA A 177 -3.29 5.67 -23.56
#